data_AF-A0A3D5VE28-F1
#
_entry.id   AF-A0A3D5VE28-F1
#
_cell.length_a   1.000
_cell.length_b   1.000
_cell.length_c   1.000
_cell.angle_alpha   90.00
_cell.angle_beta   90.00
_cell.angle_gamma   90.00
#
_symmetry.space_group_name_H-M   'P 1'
#
loop_
_entity.id
_entity.type
_entity.pdbx_description
1 polymer ?
#
loop_
_entity_poly.entity_id
_entity_poly.type
_entity_poly.pdbx_seq_one_letter_code
_entity_poly.pdbx_strand_id
1 'polypeptide(L)'
;IIRILLVPLFIWFVFFSDIQSHYIIATLLFIVASISDYYDGMLARRFEVISNFGKIMDPLADKILVIAALIALTLPPIQFVNIFVLVIIILREVAVSVLRSYYSKKKIYIAANIWGKLKTVFQMFGIITAFIYYSIFQYFQENLTPYHENITQIFKIFFWIVGIITILSGITYFQKGAKNA
;
A
#
# COMPACT_ATOMS: atom_id res chain seq x y z
N ILE A 1 4.80 15.94 3.97
CA ILE A 1 5.33 16.10 5.37
C ILE A 1 4.39 15.53 6.43
N ILE A 2 3.10 15.89 6.47
CA ILE A 2 2.15 15.41 7.49
C ILE A 2 2.12 13.87 7.56
N ARG A 3 2.19 13.22 6.41
CA ARG A 3 2.30 11.75 6.28
C ARG A 3 3.42 11.14 7.13
N ILE A 4 4.58 11.79 7.25
CA ILE A 4 5.73 11.26 8.00
C ILE A 4 5.36 11.04 9.48
N LEU A 5 4.44 11.85 10.02
CA LEU A 5 3.91 11.68 11.38
C LEU A 5 2.76 10.68 11.44
N LEU A 6 1.95 10.58 10.38
CA LEU A 6 0.81 9.66 10.32
C LEU A 6 1.23 8.19 10.18
N VAL A 7 2.33 7.88 9.51
CA VAL A 7 2.78 6.48 9.31
C VAL A 7 3.14 5.78 10.62
N PRO A 8 3.99 6.34 11.50
CA PRO A 8 4.26 5.74 12.81
C PRO A 8 2.99 5.59 13.66
N LEU A 9 2.10 6.58 13.59
CA LEU A 9 0.83 6.55 14.31
C LEU A 9 -0.07 5.42 13.80
N PHE A 10 -0.19 5.26 12.48
CA PHE A 10 -0.90 4.14 11.86
C PHE A 10 -0.34 2.79 12.32
N ILE A 11 0.99 2.63 12.30
CA ILE A 11 1.65 1.40 12.76
C ILE A 11 1.34 1.14 14.23
N TRP A 12 1.40 2.16 15.07
CA TRP A 12 1.06 2.05 16.49
C TRP A 12 -0.37 1.54 16.69
N PHE A 13 -1.34 2.17 16.03
CA PHE A 13 -2.75 1.79 16.17
C PHE A 13 -3.05 0.39 15.62
N VAL A 14 -2.40 -0.01 14.53
CA VAL A 14 -2.64 -1.32 13.92
C VAL A 14 -2.03 -2.47 14.73
N PHE A 15 -0.85 -2.28 15.33
CA PHE A 15 -0.08 -3.40 15.89
C PHE A 15 0.03 -3.39 17.42
N PHE A 16 -0.11 -2.23 18.07
CA PHE A 16 0.25 -2.06 19.48
C PHE A 16 -0.86 -1.46 20.34
N SER A 17 -1.94 -0.97 19.74
CA SER A 17 -3.03 -0.33 20.49
C SER A 17 -4.07 -1.35 20.95
N ASP A 18 -4.36 -1.33 22.25
CA ASP A 18 -5.39 -2.19 22.86
C ASP A 18 -6.79 -1.52 22.88
N ILE A 19 -6.93 -0.32 22.32
CA ILE A 19 -8.20 0.40 22.28
C ILE A 19 -9.18 -0.36 21.39
N GLN A 20 -10.43 -0.57 21.83
CA GLN A 20 -11.43 -1.32 21.06
C GLN A 20 -11.60 -0.82 19.61
N SER A 21 -11.49 0.49 19.38
CA SER A 21 -11.65 1.14 18.07
C SER A 21 -10.36 1.26 17.24
N HIS A 22 -9.29 0.57 17.61
CA HIS A 22 -7.97 0.78 17.01
C HIS A 22 -7.93 0.56 15.49
N TYR A 23 -8.66 -0.43 14.95
CA TYR A 23 -8.75 -0.63 13.50
C TYR A 23 -9.52 0.49 12.77
N ILE A 24 -10.53 1.10 13.40
CA ILE A 24 -11.22 2.27 12.83
C ILE A 24 -10.25 3.44 12.73
N ILE A 25 -9.51 3.72 13.80
CA ILE A 25 -8.53 4.81 13.84
C ILE A 25 -7.43 4.55 12.81
N ALA A 26 -6.91 3.32 12.75
CA ALA A 26 -5.95 2.91 11.73
C ALA A 26 -6.48 3.10 10.30
N THR A 27 -7.73 2.72 10.04
CA THR A 27 -8.37 2.91 8.73
C THR A 27 -8.40 4.39 8.35
N LEU A 28 -8.83 5.25 9.27
CA LEU A 28 -8.86 6.69 9.06
C LEU A 28 -7.46 7.26 8.82
N LEU A 29 -6.48 6.86 9.63
CA LEU A 29 -5.09 7.27 9.47
C LEU A 29 -4.52 6.84 8.12
N PHE A 30 -4.81 5.61 7.67
CA PHE A 30 -4.39 5.11 6.37
C PHE A 30 -5.00 5.93 5.24
N ILE A 31 -6.32 6.17 5.27
CA ILE A 31 -7.03 6.96 4.26
C ILE A 31 -6.49 8.39 4.21
N VAL A 32 -6.36 9.06 5.36
CA VAL A 32 -5.85 10.42 5.44
C VAL A 32 -4.40 10.47 4.93
N ALA A 33 -3.53 9.57 5.39
CA ALA A 33 -2.14 9.52 4.94
C ALA A 33 -2.01 9.23 3.44
N SER A 34 -2.92 8.45 2.86
CA SER A 34 -2.99 8.15 1.43
C SER A 34 -3.43 9.37 0.62
N ILE A 35 -4.46 10.08 1.09
CA ILE A 35 -4.98 11.28 0.43
C ILE A 35 -4.00 12.45 0.55
N SER A 36 -3.34 12.61 1.71
CA SER A 36 -2.37 13.68 1.93
C SER A 36 -1.22 13.68 0.91
N ASP A 37 -0.83 12.52 0.36
CA ASP A 37 0.19 12.43 -0.71
C ASP A 37 -0.20 13.19 -1.96
N TYR A 38 -1.46 13.02 -2.35
CA TYR A 38 -1.98 13.60 -3.57
C TYR A 38 -1.98 15.13 -3.45
N TYR A 39 -2.38 15.63 -2.28
CA TYR A 39 -2.38 17.06 -1.99
C TYR A 39 -0.97 17.63 -1.78
N ASP A 40 -0.09 16.96 -1.03
CA ASP A 40 1.30 17.39 -0.82
C ASP A 40 2.03 17.48 -2.17
N GLY A 41 1.83 16.49 -3.07
CA GLY A 41 2.40 16.49 -4.41
C GLY A 41 1.82 17.56 -5.35
N MET A 42 0.57 17.99 -5.13
CA MET A 42 -0.05 19.09 -5.88
C MET A 42 0.44 20.46 -5.38
N LEU A 43 0.51 20.64 -4.06
CA LEU A 43 0.97 21.88 -3.42
C LEU A 43 2.47 22.11 -3.69
N ALA A 44 3.31 21.09 -3.55
CA ALA A 44 4.74 21.19 -3.83
C ALA A 44 5.04 21.60 -5.28
N ARG A 45 4.21 21.14 -6.24
CA ARG A 45 4.30 21.56 -7.64
C ARG A 45 3.84 23.00 -7.87
N ARG A 46 2.85 23.46 -7.08
CA ARG A 46 2.29 24.81 -7.21
C ARG A 46 3.16 25.89 -6.59
N PHE A 47 3.85 25.57 -5.50
CA PHE A 47 4.64 26.52 -4.71
C PHE A 47 6.15 26.42 -4.95
N GLU A 48 6.62 25.49 -5.79
CA GLU A 48 8.06 25.24 -6.07
C GLU A 48 8.94 24.96 -4.84
N VAL A 49 8.33 24.80 -3.66
CA VAL A 49 9.03 24.46 -2.40
C VAL A 49 9.24 22.94 -2.37
N ILE A 50 10.35 22.49 -2.94
CA ILE A 50 10.76 21.08 -2.88
C ILE A 50 11.99 20.94 -1.98
N SER A 51 11.79 20.47 -0.74
CA SER A 51 12.90 20.18 0.16
C SER A 51 13.61 18.88 -0.22
N ASN A 52 14.94 18.83 -0.09
CA ASN A 52 15.71 17.61 -0.36
C ASN A 52 15.35 16.46 0.59
N PHE A 53 14.96 16.79 1.83
CA PHE A 53 14.47 15.83 2.81
C PHE A 53 13.14 15.20 2.37
N GLY A 54 12.15 16.01 1.94
CA GLY A 54 10.85 15.51 1.47
C GLY A 54 10.98 14.58 0.27
N LYS A 55 11.87 14.90 -0.70
CA LYS A 55 12.13 14.05 -1.87
C LYS A 55 12.49 12.59 -1.54
N ILE A 56 13.12 12.35 -0.39
CA ILE A 56 13.54 11.02 0.05
C ILE A 56 12.49 10.42 0.99
N MET A 57 11.97 11.22 1.92
CA MET A 57 11.06 10.74 2.95
C MET A 57 9.65 10.45 2.43
N ASP A 58 9.15 11.21 1.46
CA ASP A 58 7.79 11.00 0.95
C ASP A 58 7.65 9.62 0.24
N PRO A 59 8.56 9.22 -0.68
CA PRO A 59 8.51 7.88 -1.28
C PRO A 59 8.82 6.74 -0.30
N LEU A 60 9.54 7.02 0.79
CA LEU A 60 9.83 6.05 1.84
C LEU A 60 8.60 5.81 2.70
N ALA A 61 7.96 6.88 3.18
CA ALA A 61 6.75 6.84 4.01
C ALA A 61 5.61 6.15 3.26
N ASP A 62 5.45 6.40 1.95
CA ASP A 62 4.46 5.73 1.11
C ASP A 62 4.58 4.20 1.16
N LYS A 63 5.80 3.69 0.94
CA LYS A 63 6.06 2.24 0.97
C LYS A 63 5.88 1.66 2.36
N ILE A 64 6.37 2.34 3.39
CA ILE A 64 6.23 1.85 4.77
C ILE A 64 4.75 1.75 5.14
N LEU A 65 3.94 2.76 4.80
CA LEU A 65 2.50 2.75 5.08
C LEU A 65 1.82 1.55 4.43
N VAL A 66 2.07 1.33 3.14
CA VAL A 66 1.44 0.27 2.35
C VAL A 66 1.92 -1.12 2.79
N ILE A 67 3.22 -1.29 3.07
CA ILE A 67 3.79 -2.55 3.54
C ILE A 67 3.26 -2.88 4.94
N ALA A 68 3.24 -1.92 5.86
CA ALA A 68 2.70 -2.11 7.20
C ALA A 68 1.22 -2.51 7.16
N ALA A 69 0.43 -1.86 6.31
CA ALA A 69 -0.96 -2.23 6.09
C ALA A 69 -1.11 -3.68 5.59
N LEU A 70 -0.34 -4.09 4.58
CA LEU A 70 -0.41 -5.45 4.07
C LEU A 70 0.06 -6.49 5.10
N ILE A 71 1.10 -6.19 5.89
CA ILE A 71 1.55 -7.06 6.99
C ILE A 71 0.41 -7.30 7.98
N ALA A 72 -0.29 -6.24 8.39
CA ALA A 72 -1.42 -6.35 9.30
C ALA A 72 -2.56 -7.21 8.73
N LEU A 73 -2.86 -7.05 7.44
CA LEU A 73 -3.86 -7.86 6.75
C LEU A 73 -3.42 -9.31 6.54
N THR A 74 -2.13 -9.63 6.66
CA THR A 74 -1.60 -10.99 6.57
C THR A 74 -1.59 -11.73 7.90
N LEU A 75 -1.33 -11.03 9.00
CA LEU A 75 -1.19 -11.63 10.32
C LEU A 75 -2.56 -11.88 11.00
N PRO A 76 -2.63 -12.82 11.97
CA PRO A 76 -3.76 -12.88 12.88
C PRO A 76 -3.92 -11.55 13.63
N PRO A 77 -5.16 -11.10 13.87
CA PRO A 77 -6.42 -11.82 13.67
C PRO A 77 -7.10 -11.64 12.30
N ILE A 78 -6.51 -10.91 11.34
CA ILE A 78 -7.19 -10.54 10.08
C ILE A 78 -7.04 -11.62 8.99
N GLN A 79 -5.80 -11.99 8.63
CA GLN A 79 -5.50 -13.04 7.65
C GLN A 79 -6.21 -12.94 6.27
N PHE A 80 -6.52 -11.73 5.80
CA PHE A 80 -7.14 -11.47 4.49
C PHE A 80 -6.14 -11.53 3.33
N VAL A 81 -4.85 -11.33 3.60
CA VAL A 81 -3.78 -11.37 2.60
C VAL A 81 -2.91 -12.60 2.83
N ASN A 82 -2.74 -13.45 1.82
CA ASN A 82 -1.82 -14.58 1.90
C ASN A 82 -0.35 -14.08 1.93
N ILE A 83 0.49 -14.72 2.75
CA ILE A 83 1.92 -14.38 2.88
C ILE A 83 2.68 -14.38 1.54
N PHE A 84 2.34 -15.27 0.61
CA PHE A 84 2.97 -15.29 -0.72
C PHE A 84 2.64 -14.04 -1.52
N VAL A 85 1.40 -13.54 -1.42
CA VAL A 85 0.99 -12.29 -2.07
C VAL A 85 1.73 -11.10 -1.47
N LEU A 86 1.84 -11.03 -0.13
CA LEU A 86 2.63 -10.01 0.56
C LEU A 86 4.06 -9.97 0.03
N VAL A 87 4.73 -11.13 -0.02
CA VAL A 87 6.10 -11.27 -0.50
C VAL A 87 6.24 -10.82 -1.97
N ILE A 88 5.31 -11.23 -2.84
CA ILE A 88 5.28 -10.79 -4.25
C ILE A 88 5.22 -9.26 -4.35
N ILE A 89 4.35 -8.62 -3.56
CA ILE A 89 4.19 -7.17 -3.57
C ILE A 89 5.45 -6.46 -3.09
N ILE A 90 6.01 -6.88 -1.95
CA ILE A 90 7.24 -6.30 -1.39
C ILE A 90 8.41 -6.44 -2.37
N LEU A 91 8.65 -7.65 -2.87
CA LEU A 91 9.75 -7.92 -3.80
C LEU A 91 9.65 -7.03 -5.05
N ARG A 92 8.44 -6.92 -5.62
CA ARG A 92 8.23 -6.07 -6.79
C ARG A 92 8.44 -4.59 -6.46
N GLU A 93 7.95 -4.10 -5.33
CA GLU A 93 8.14 -2.70 -4.93
C GLU A 93 9.60 -2.32 -4.78
N VAL A 94 10.40 -3.19 -4.17
CA VAL A 94 11.85 -3.02 -4.06
C VAL A 94 12.50 -3.09 -5.44
N ALA A 95 12.23 -4.15 -6.20
CA ALA A 95 12.84 -4.40 -7.52
C ALA A 95 12.60 -3.24 -8.50
N VAL A 96 11.35 -2.79 -8.66
CA VAL A 96 11.01 -1.68 -9.57
C VAL A 96 11.59 -0.34 -9.09
N SER A 97 11.77 -0.17 -7.78
CA SER A 97 12.40 1.04 -7.23
C SER A 97 13.90 1.06 -7.51
N VAL A 98 14.58 -0.06 -7.30
CA VAL A 98 16.01 -0.23 -7.63
C VAL A 98 16.23 -0.03 -9.13
N LEU A 99 15.40 -0.67 -9.97
CA LEU A 99 15.44 -0.51 -11.42
C LEU A 99 15.34 0.96 -11.82
N ARG A 100 14.29 1.67 -11.37
CA ARG A 100 14.11 3.09 -11.70
C ARG A 100 15.26 3.96 -11.22
N SER A 101 15.79 3.70 -10.02
CA SER A 101 16.96 4.43 -9.50
C SER A 101 18.20 4.21 -10.37
N TYR A 102 18.45 2.97 -10.79
CA TYR A 102 19.58 2.62 -11.66
C TYR A 102 19.52 3.34 -13.01
N TYR A 103 18.38 3.30 -13.71
CA TYR A 103 18.22 3.98 -15.01
C TYR A 103 18.19 5.50 -14.89
N SER A 104 17.65 6.05 -13.79
CA SER A 104 17.67 7.49 -13.53
C SER A 104 19.10 8.03 -13.43
N LYS A 105 20.05 7.28 -12.85
CA LYS A 105 21.48 7.65 -12.84
C LYS A 105 22.08 7.72 -14.24
N LYS A 106 21.54 6.94 -15.20
CA LYS A 106 21.91 6.98 -16.62
C LYS A 106 21.11 8.00 -17.44
N LYS A 107 20.34 8.90 -16.79
CA LYS A 107 19.42 9.86 -17.44
C LYS A 107 18.35 9.20 -18.33
N ILE A 108 18.04 7.93 -18.08
CA ILE A 108 16.98 7.17 -18.77
C ILE A 108 15.78 7.09 -17.84
N TYR A 109 14.66 7.68 -18.27
CA TYR A 109 13.43 7.74 -17.47
C TYR A 109 12.44 6.66 -17.90
N ILE A 110 12.28 5.63 -17.06
CA ILE A 110 11.28 4.58 -17.31
C ILE A 110 9.90 5.08 -16.87
N ALA A 111 9.07 5.45 -17.83
CA ALA A 111 7.71 5.92 -17.60
C ALA A 111 6.79 4.82 -17.05
N ALA A 112 5.92 5.22 -16.12
CA ALA A 112 4.92 4.34 -15.52
C ALA A 112 3.97 3.76 -16.58
N ASN A 113 3.68 2.47 -16.46
CA ASN A 113 2.74 1.77 -17.34
C ASN A 113 1.36 1.60 -16.70
N ILE A 114 0.38 1.24 -17.53
CA ILE A 114 -1.01 1.01 -17.11
C ILE A 114 -1.07 -0.06 -16.01
N TRP A 115 -0.33 -1.16 -16.16
CA TRP A 115 -0.24 -2.23 -15.15
C TRP A 115 0.24 -1.73 -13.78
N GLY A 116 1.18 -0.78 -13.76
CA GLY A 116 1.67 -0.17 -12.53
C GLY A 116 0.63 0.70 -11.86
N LYS A 117 -0.17 1.44 -12.64
CA LYS A 117 -1.29 2.23 -12.12
C LYS A 117 -2.40 1.33 -11.58
N LEU A 118 -2.79 0.30 -12.35
CA LEU A 118 -3.81 -0.67 -11.95
C LEU A 118 -3.42 -1.39 -10.65
N LYS A 119 -2.17 -1.88 -10.54
CA LYS A 119 -1.65 -2.46 -9.30
C LYS A 119 -1.91 -1.55 -8.11
N THR A 120 -1.51 -0.29 -8.20
CA THR A 120 -1.65 0.66 -7.09
C THR A 120 -3.12 0.91 -6.76
N VAL A 121 -3.99 1.13 -7.76
CA VAL A 121 -5.41 1.38 -7.52
C VAL A 121 -6.08 0.19 -6.82
N PHE A 122 -5.87 -1.03 -7.33
CA PHE A 122 -6.47 -2.22 -6.76
C PHE A 122 -5.93 -2.53 -5.36
N GLN A 123 -4.63 -2.34 -5.14
CA GLN A 123 -4.02 -2.58 -3.83
C GLN A 123 -4.53 -1.60 -2.78
N MET A 124 -4.60 -0.30 -3.10
CA MET A 124 -5.11 0.71 -2.17
C MET A 124 -6.59 0.48 -1.86
N PHE A 125 -7.39 0.17 -2.88
CA PHE A 125 -8.80 -0.19 -2.71
C PHE A 125 -8.97 -1.42 -1.82
N GLY A 126 -8.20 -2.48 -2.07
CA GLY A 126 -8.21 -3.70 -1.27
C GLY A 126 -7.86 -3.45 0.19
N ILE A 127 -6.80 -2.68 0.45
CA ILE A 127 -6.38 -2.35 1.83
C ILE A 127 -7.47 -1.57 2.57
N ILE A 128 -8.03 -0.53 1.94
CA ILE A 128 -9.06 0.32 2.56
C ILE A 128 -10.31 -0.51 2.86
N THR A 129 -10.82 -1.26 1.88
CA THR A 129 -12.03 -2.08 2.05
C THR A 129 -11.84 -3.21 3.06
N ALA A 130 -10.67 -3.84 3.08
CA ALA A 130 -10.30 -4.86 4.07
C ALA A 130 -10.34 -4.31 5.50
N PHE A 131 -9.70 -3.16 5.74
CA PHE A 131 -9.69 -2.53 7.06
C PHE A 131 -11.07 -2.02 7.48
N ILE A 132 -11.85 -1.45 6.57
CA ILE A 132 -13.25 -1.05 6.85
C ILE A 132 -14.07 -2.27 7.24
N TYR A 133 -14.00 -3.36 6.47
CA TYR A 133 -14.74 -4.57 6.78
C TYR A 133 -14.33 -5.14 8.14
N TYR A 134 -13.03 -5.27 8.41
CA TYR A 134 -12.54 -5.80 9.68
C TYR A 134 -12.95 -4.92 10.87
N SER A 135 -12.92 -3.60 10.68
CA SER A 135 -13.41 -2.65 11.68
C SER A 135 -14.89 -2.87 11.99
N ILE A 136 -15.74 -3.05 10.97
CA ILE A 136 -17.18 -3.33 11.17
C ILE A 136 -17.37 -4.70 11.84
N PHE A 137 -16.61 -5.71 11.41
CA PHE A 137 -16.66 -7.06 11.96
C PHE A 137 -16.41 -7.08 13.48
N GLN A 138 -15.45 -6.28 13.97
CA GLN A 138 -15.13 -6.19 15.39
C GLN A 138 -16.30 -5.67 16.26
N TYR A 139 -17.17 -4.81 15.71
CA TYR A 139 -18.34 -4.28 16.45
C TYR A 139 -19.58 -5.15 16.30
N PHE A 140 -19.77 -5.80 15.15
CA PHE A 140 -20.96 -6.61 14.84
C PHE A 140 -20.63 -8.10 14.74
N GLN A 141 -19.77 -8.59 15.64
CA GLN A 141 -19.20 -9.93 15.56
C GLN A 141 -20.28 -11.02 15.52
N GLU A 142 -21.28 -10.98 16.39
CA GLU A 142 -22.36 -11.98 16.44
C GLU A 142 -23.12 -12.09 15.12
N ASN A 143 -23.44 -10.97 14.50
CA ASN A 143 -24.20 -10.92 13.25
C ASN A 143 -23.37 -11.30 12.02
N LEU A 144 -22.05 -11.04 12.06
CA LEU A 144 -21.17 -11.20 10.89
C LEU A 144 -20.33 -12.48 10.92
N THR A 145 -20.22 -13.16 12.07
CA THR A 145 -19.45 -14.41 12.19
C THR A 145 -19.86 -15.46 11.15
N PRO A 146 -21.15 -15.70 10.84
CA PRO A 146 -21.53 -16.68 9.82
C PRO A 146 -21.03 -16.35 8.40
N TYR A 147 -20.77 -15.07 8.11
CA TYR A 147 -20.30 -14.60 6.80
C TYR A 147 -18.79 -14.34 6.76
N HIS A 148 -18.14 -14.31 7.92
CA HIS A 148 -16.74 -13.87 8.04
C HIS A 148 -15.78 -14.74 7.25
N GLU A 149 -15.97 -16.06 7.27
CA GLU A 149 -15.13 -16.99 6.52
C GLU A 149 -15.24 -16.74 5.00
N ASN A 150 -16.46 -16.63 4.48
CA ASN A 150 -16.70 -16.36 3.05
C ASN A 150 -16.10 -15.02 2.63
N ILE A 151 -16.28 -13.97 3.43
CA ILE A 151 -15.73 -12.64 3.14
C ILE A 151 -14.20 -12.67 3.18
N THR A 152 -13.61 -13.39 4.15
CA THR A 152 -12.16 -13.60 4.23
C THR A 152 -11.62 -14.27 2.96
N GLN A 153 -12.31 -15.28 2.43
CA GLN A 153 -11.92 -15.93 1.17
C GLN A 153 -12.03 -14.98 -0.03
N ILE A 154 -13.06 -14.13 -0.09
CA ILE A 154 -13.20 -13.10 -1.13
C ILE A 154 -12.01 -12.15 -1.11
N PHE A 155 -11.59 -11.66 0.07
CA PHE A 155 -10.39 -10.83 0.18
C PHE A 155 -9.13 -11.57 -0.24
N LYS A 156 -8.95 -12.83 0.16
CA LYS A 156 -7.79 -13.63 -0.26
C LYS A 156 -7.71 -13.75 -1.77
N ILE A 157 -8.82 -14.05 -2.44
CA ILE A 157 -8.90 -14.13 -3.90
C ILE A 157 -8.60 -12.77 -4.53
N PHE A 158 -9.20 -11.69 -4.01
CA PHE A 158 -8.94 -10.33 -4.48
C PHE A 158 -7.45 -9.98 -4.42
N PHE A 159 -6.80 -10.24 -3.29
CA PHE A 159 -5.37 -9.97 -3.12
C PHE A 159 -4.49 -10.87 -4.00
N TRP A 160 -4.90 -12.11 -4.31
CA TRP A 160 -4.23 -12.91 -5.34
C TRP A 160 -4.28 -12.26 -6.72
N ILE A 161 -5.42 -11.69 -7.11
CA ILE A 161 -5.54 -10.90 -8.35
C ILE A 161 -4.59 -9.70 -8.31
N VAL A 162 -4.52 -8.98 -7.18
CA VAL A 162 -3.53 -7.90 -6.98
C VAL A 162 -2.10 -8.41 -7.14
N GLY A 163 -1.77 -9.58 -6.61
CA GLY A 163 -0.47 -10.24 -6.77
C GLY A 163 -0.14 -10.53 -8.24
N ILE A 164 -1.09 -11.04 -9.01
CA ILE A 164 -0.93 -11.30 -10.45
C ILE A 164 -0.69 -9.99 -11.22
N ILE A 165 -1.50 -8.96 -10.99
CA ILE A 165 -1.33 -7.63 -11.59
C ILE A 165 0.06 -7.07 -11.23
N THR A 166 0.52 -7.33 -10.00
CA THR A 166 1.83 -6.90 -9.52
C THR A 166 2.97 -7.56 -10.30
N ILE A 167 2.87 -8.87 -10.55
CA ILE A 167 3.84 -9.62 -11.37
C ILE A 167 3.87 -9.09 -12.80
N LEU A 168 2.69 -8.97 -13.45
CA LEU A 168 2.57 -8.42 -14.81
C LEU A 168 3.17 -7.03 -14.91
N SER A 169 2.93 -6.20 -13.90
CA SER A 169 3.55 -4.89 -13.82
C SER A 169 5.07 -4.97 -13.65
N GLY A 170 5.58 -5.86 -12.80
CA GLY A 170 7.02 -6.09 -12.65
C GLY A 170 7.70 -6.43 -13.97
N ILE A 171 7.20 -7.46 -14.66
CA ILE A 171 7.74 -7.92 -15.96
C ILE A 171 7.79 -6.77 -16.97
N THR A 172 6.71 -6.01 -17.08
CA THR A 172 6.62 -4.90 -18.04
C THR A 172 7.56 -3.74 -17.72
N TYR A 173 7.93 -3.52 -16.45
CA TYR A 173 8.98 -2.57 -16.08
C TYR A 173 10.37 -3.07 -16.46
N PHE A 174 10.67 -4.35 -16.21
CA PHE A 174 11.96 -4.95 -16.59
C PHE A 174 12.16 -4.97 -18.11
N GLN A 175 11.14 -5.32 -18.88
CA GLN A 175 11.18 -5.27 -20.35
C GLN A 175 11.43 -3.86 -20.88
N LYS A 176 10.78 -2.84 -20.29
CA LYS A 176 11.06 -1.44 -20.63
C LYS A 176 12.47 -1.03 -20.26
N GLY A 177 12.99 -1.48 -19.12
CA GLY A 177 14.38 -1.25 -18.75
C GLY A 177 15.34 -1.83 -19.78
N ALA A 178 15.18 -3.11 -20.10
CA ALA A 178 16.03 -3.82 -21.06
C ALA A 178 16.02 -3.19 -22.47
N LYS A 179 14.87 -2.67 -22.94
CA LYS A 179 14.79 -1.97 -24.24
C LYS A 179 15.48 -0.60 -24.26
N ASN A 180 15.70 0.01 -23.11
CA ASN A 180 16.31 1.33 -22.98
C ASN A 180 17.74 1.26 -22.39
N ALA A 181 18.29 0.06 -22.21
CA ALA A 181 19.64 -0.19 -21.70
C ALA A 181 20.66 -0.20 -22.84
#